data_AF-A0A645IP21-F1
#
_entry.id   AF-A0A645IP21-F1
#
_cell.length_a   1.000
_cell.length_b   1.000
_cell.length_c   1.000
_cell.angle_alpha   90.00
_cell.angle_beta   90.00
_cell.angle_gamma   90.00
#
_symmetry.space_group_name_H-M   'P 1'
#
loop_
_entity.id
_entity.type
_entity.pdbx_description
1 polymer ?
#
loop_
_entity_poly.entity_id
_entity_poly.type
_entity_poly.pdbx_seq_one_letter_code
_entity_poly.pdbx_strand_id
1 'polypeptide(L)'
;MTNQGLDETGVLDPSSKSRLTEPENILSRLQAISEKELENEELTEEDYEFIKNFGDQLDGVIADVDEKARKTTIVADVHTDANTGDVLEEGVGYVDMLIVAYKLPDGRILIGAGPLMSHYEFKQPMSDRLTDEKWREMLEAKPPERPEWTSTYIS
;
A
#
# COMPACT_ATOMS: atom_id res chain seq x y z
N MET A 1 -10.72 -8.29 -12.64
CA MET A 1 -12.13 -8.54 -12.24
C MET A 1 -12.93 -7.25 -12.05
N THR A 2 -12.42 -6.24 -11.34
CA THR A 2 -13.14 -4.97 -11.09
C THR A 2 -13.53 -4.21 -12.37
N ASN A 3 -12.61 -4.13 -13.34
CA ASN A 3 -12.86 -3.47 -14.63
C ASN A 3 -14.07 -4.05 -15.37
N GLN A 4 -14.13 -5.37 -15.49
CA GLN A 4 -15.20 -6.05 -16.22
C GLN A 4 -16.57 -5.80 -15.59
N GLY A 5 -16.70 -5.94 -14.26
CA GLY A 5 -17.99 -5.73 -13.58
C GLY A 5 -18.49 -4.28 -13.64
N LEU A 6 -17.58 -3.30 -13.56
CA LEU A 6 -17.95 -1.88 -13.66
C LEU A 6 -18.28 -1.47 -15.12
N ASP A 7 -17.64 -2.08 -16.11
CA ASP A 7 -17.96 -1.90 -17.53
C ASP A 7 -19.34 -2.50 -17.87
N GLU A 8 -19.61 -3.72 -17.38
CA GLU A 8 -20.90 -4.40 -17.56
C GLU A 8 -22.08 -3.65 -16.92
N THR A 9 -21.83 -2.91 -15.84
CA THR A 9 -22.84 -2.07 -15.16
C THR A 9 -22.96 -0.66 -15.76
N GLY A 10 -22.15 -0.33 -16.78
CA GLY A 10 -22.23 0.94 -17.50
C GLY A 10 -21.81 2.17 -16.69
N VAL A 11 -21.05 1.98 -15.62
CA VAL A 11 -20.63 3.07 -14.71
C VAL A 11 -19.22 3.59 -15.00
N LEU A 12 -18.47 2.95 -15.91
CA LEU A 12 -17.14 3.41 -16.32
C LEU A 12 -17.23 4.34 -17.53
N ASP A 13 -16.84 5.59 -17.34
CA ASP A 13 -16.43 6.44 -18.44
C ASP A 13 -15.00 6.05 -18.92
N PRO A 14 -14.59 6.49 -20.12
CA PRO A 14 -13.26 6.15 -20.66
C PRO A 14 -12.08 6.56 -19.77
N SER A 15 -12.18 7.66 -19.02
CA SER A 15 -11.13 8.09 -18.11
C SER A 15 -11.00 7.15 -16.93
N SER A 16 -12.13 6.79 -16.29
CA SER A 16 -12.15 5.82 -15.20
C SER A 16 -11.64 4.44 -15.62
N LYS A 17 -11.98 3.98 -16.83
CA LYS A 17 -11.48 2.71 -17.38
C LYS A 17 -9.96 2.72 -17.57
N SER A 18 -9.40 3.81 -18.12
CA SER A 18 -7.94 3.96 -18.24
C SER A 18 -7.26 3.96 -16.87
N ARG A 19 -7.79 4.69 -15.88
CA ARG A 19 -7.23 4.74 -14.53
C ARG A 19 -7.21 3.41 -13.80
N LEU A 20 -8.07 2.47 -14.17
CA LEU A 20 -8.05 1.11 -13.64
C LEU A 20 -7.10 0.20 -14.43
N THR A 21 -6.99 0.42 -15.74
CA THR A 21 -6.15 -0.39 -16.63
C THR A 21 -4.66 -0.07 -16.50
N GLU A 22 -4.28 1.20 -16.34
CA GLU A 22 -2.88 1.60 -16.22
C GLU A 22 -2.20 0.99 -14.97
N PRO A 23 -2.77 1.07 -13.75
CA PRO A 23 -2.21 0.37 -12.60
C PRO A 23 -2.17 -1.15 -12.78
N GLU A 24 -3.18 -1.75 -13.43
CA GLU A 24 -3.20 -3.18 -13.71
C GLU A 24 -2.00 -3.60 -14.56
N ASN A 25 -1.67 -2.82 -15.60
CA ASN A 25 -0.50 -3.05 -16.45
C ASN A 25 0.81 -2.86 -15.66
N ILE A 26 0.91 -1.80 -14.87
CA ILE A 26 2.10 -1.50 -14.06
C ILE A 26 2.35 -2.63 -13.06
N LEU A 27 1.33 -3.01 -12.29
CA LEU A 27 1.41 -4.07 -11.28
C LEU A 27 1.75 -5.42 -11.93
N SER A 28 1.17 -5.73 -13.09
CA SER A 28 1.49 -6.96 -13.82
C SER A 28 2.96 -6.98 -14.26
N ARG A 29 3.52 -5.85 -14.72
CA ARG A 29 4.94 -5.77 -15.09
C ARG A 29 5.86 -5.86 -13.87
N LEU A 30 5.51 -5.21 -12.76
CA LEU A 30 6.26 -5.31 -11.50
C LEU A 30 6.24 -6.73 -10.94
N GLN A 31 5.10 -7.42 -11.02
CA GLN A 31 4.98 -8.82 -10.62
C GLN A 31 5.91 -9.72 -11.45
N ALA A 32 5.87 -9.60 -12.78
CA ALA A 32 6.72 -10.41 -13.66
C ALA A 32 8.23 -10.16 -13.39
N ILE A 33 8.61 -8.93 -13.07
CA ILE A 33 9.99 -8.60 -12.67
C ILE A 33 10.33 -9.25 -11.32
N SER A 34 9.42 -9.16 -10.34
CA SER A 34 9.62 -9.77 -9.01
C SER A 34 9.76 -11.29 -9.09
N GLU A 35 8.97 -11.95 -9.95
CA GLU A 35 9.07 -13.39 -10.20
C GLU A 35 10.44 -13.78 -10.76
N LYS A 36 10.97 -13.03 -11.74
CA LYS A 36 12.33 -13.23 -12.26
C LYS A 36 13.40 -13.07 -11.18
N GLU A 37 13.29 -12.05 -10.32
CA GLU A 37 14.23 -11.84 -9.22
C GLU A 37 14.22 -13.01 -8.24
N LEU A 38 13.03 -13.53 -7.90
CA LEU A 38 12.85 -14.68 -7.01
C LEU A 38 13.37 -15.99 -7.62
N GLU A 39 13.27 -16.13 -8.94
CA GLU A 39 13.84 -17.24 -9.71
C GLU A 39 15.35 -17.09 -9.96
N ASN A 40 15.96 -16.00 -9.47
CA ASN A 40 17.37 -15.69 -9.62
C ASN A 40 17.79 -15.59 -11.11
N GLU A 41 16.90 -15.02 -11.92
CA GLU A 41 17.18 -14.64 -13.29
C GLU A 41 17.75 -13.21 -13.36
N GLU A 42 18.55 -12.92 -14.40
CA GLU A 42 19.05 -11.56 -14.61
C GLU A 42 17.97 -10.66 -15.22
N LEU A 43 17.75 -9.51 -14.60
CA LEU A 43 16.89 -8.46 -15.14
C LEU A 43 17.54 -7.76 -16.33
N THR A 44 16.72 -7.38 -17.31
CA THR A 44 17.16 -6.63 -18.49
C THR A 44 17.28 -5.14 -18.18
N GLU A 45 17.99 -4.37 -19.01
CA GLU A 45 18.04 -2.90 -18.88
C GLU A 45 16.64 -2.28 -18.92
N GLU A 46 15.75 -2.81 -19.77
CA GLU A 46 14.34 -2.39 -19.83
C GLU A 46 13.61 -2.61 -18.50
N ASP A 47 13.89 -3.72 -17.80
CA ASP A 47 13.30 -3.99 -16.50
C ASP A 47 13.77 -2.96 -15.46
N TYR A 48 15.07 -2.62 -15.46
CA TYR A 48 15.61 -1.58 -14.57
C TYR A 48 15.08 -0.19 -14.90
N GLU A 49 14.99 0.17 -16.18
CA GLU A 49 14.38 1.43 -16.62
C GLU A 49 12.91 1.50 -16.21
N PHE A 50 12.17 0.40 -16.30
CA PHE A 50 10.78 0.34 -15.85
C PHE A 50 10.67 0.53 -14.34
N ILE A 51 11.43 -0.23 -13.52
CA ILE A 51 11.45 -0.09 -12.05
C ILE A 51 11.78 1.36 -11.64
N LYS A 52 12.69 2.01 -12.35
CA LYS A 52 13.10 3.38 -12.03
C LYS A 52 12.02 4.42 -12.31
N ASN A 53 11.18 4.20 -13.33
CA ASN A 53 10.31 5.25 -13.88
C ASN A 53 8.81 4.94 -13.79
N PHE A 54 8.38 3.78 -13.29
CA PHE A 54 6.95 3.45 -13.19
C PHE A 54 6.17 4.44 -12.29
N GLY A 55 6.85 5.10 -11.35
CA GLY A 55 6.25 6.14 -10.51
C GLY A 55 5.66 7.30 -11.32
N ASP A 56 6.35 7.73 -12.38
CA ASP A 56 5.87 8.79 -13.27
C ASP A 56 4.59 8.38 -14.01
N GLN A 57 4.45 7.08 -14.32
CA GLN A 57 3.23 6.54 -14.93
C GLN A 57 2.07 6.54 -13.92
N LEU A 58 2.37 6.21 -12.66
CA LEU A 58 1.38 6.20 -11.58
C LEU A 58 0.88 7.61 -11.25
N ASP A 59 1.73 8.63 -11.33
CA ASP A 59 1.36 10.03 -11.11
C ASP A 59 0.25 10.48 -12.06
N GLY A 60 0.31 10.04 -13.33
CA GLY A 60 -0.74 10.31 -14.31
C GLY A 60 -2.08 9.67 -13.95
N VAL A 61 -2.07 8.48 -13.32
CA VAL A 61 -3.28 7.78 -12.88
C VAL A 61 -3.99 8.53 -11.76
N ILE A 62 -3.21 9.05 -10.80
CA ILE A 62 -3.75 9.69 -9.61
C ILE A 62 -3.92 11.21 -9.76
N ALA A 63 -3.57 11.80 -10.90
CA ALA A 63 -3.47 13.25 -11.11
C ALA A 63 -4.71 14.04 -10.65
N ASP A 64 -5.92 13.52 -10.88
CA ASP A 64 -7.19 14.17 -10.51
C ASP A 64 -7.80 13.63 -9.21
N VAL A 65 -7.08 12.79 -8.47
CA VAL A 65 -7.51 12.31 -7.16
C VAL A 65 -7.24 13.39 -6.11
N ASP A 66 -8.23 13.68 -5.28
CA ASP A 66 -8.12 14.65 -4.20
C ASP A 66 -6.94 14.30 -3.26
N GLU A 67 -6.21 15.31 -2.79
CA GLU A 67 -5.04 15.13 -1.92
C GLU A 67 -5.38 14.33 -0.66
N LYS A 68 -6.58 14.52 -0.09
CA LYS A 68 -7.06 13.77 1.07
C LYS A 68 -7.15 12.28 0.77
N ALA A 69 -7.57 11.90 -0.43
CA ALA A 69 -7.69 10.51 -0.88
C ALA A 69 -6.33 9.89 -1.22
N ARG A 70 -5.25 10.68 -1.33
CA ARG A 70 -3.88 10.17 -1.52
C ARG A 70 -3.14 9.92 -0.20
N LYS A 71 -3.72 10.32 0.94
CA LYS A 71 -3.08 10.13 2.25
C LYS A 71 -3.03 8.64 2.60
N THR A 72 -1.86 8.16 2.97
CA THR A 72 -1.66 6.77 3.43
C THR A 72 -2.16 6.53 4.86
N THR A 73 -2.39 7.60 5.62
CA THR A 73 -2.87 7.53 7.00
C THR A 73 -4.38 7.30 7.01
N ILE A 74 -4.79 6.04 6.99
CA ILE A 74 -6.19 5.59 6.97
C ILE A 74 -6.46 4.60 8.09
N VAL A 75 -7.72 4.49 8.51
CA VAL A 75 -8.18 3.56 9.53
C VAL A 75 -9.47 2.86 9.09
N ALA A 76 -9.66 1.61 9.50
CA ALA A 76 -10.87 0.86 9.27
C ALA A 76 -11.30 0.06 10.51
N ASP A 77 -12.60 0.05 10.79
CA ASP A 77 -13.23 -0.92 11.68
C ASP A 77 -13.30 -2.27 10.95
N VAL A 78 -12.58 -3.26 11.46
CA VAL A 78 -12.52 -4.62 10.89
C VAL A 78 -13.39 -5.61 11.66
N HIS A 79 -13.78 -5.30 12.89
CA HIS A 79 -14.65 -6.14 13.71
C HIS A 79 -15.37 -5.36 14.81
N THR A 80 -16.64 -5.70 15.06
CA THR A 80 -17.44 -5.12 16.15
C THR A 80 -17.84 -6.21 17.17
N ASP A 81 -17.43 -6.03 18.43
CA ASP A 81 -17.89 -6.85 19.56
C ASP A 81 -19.00 -6.13 20.34
N ALA A 82 -20.24 -6.47 20.01
CA ALA A 82 -21.42 -5.87 20.64
C ALA A 82 -21.58 -6.22 22.14
N ASN A 83 -20.89 -7.25 22.66
CA ASN A 83 -21.01 -7.65 24.06
C ASN A 83 -20.21 -6.72 24.98
N THR A 84 -19.00 -6.36 24.55
CA THR A 84 -18.12 -5.44 25.28
C THR A 84 -18.36 -3.99 24.89
N GLY A 85 -18.93 -3.74 23.71
CA GLY A 85 -19.14 -2.39 23.20
C GLY A 85 -17.87 -1.81 22.57
N ASP A 86 -16.94 -2.66 22.15
CA ASP A 86 -15.69 -2.30 21.50
C ASP A 86 -15.70 -2.69 20.00
N VAL A 87 -14.83 -2.04 19.24
CA VAL A 87 -14.46 -2.40 17.88
C VAL A 87 -12.97 -2.68 17.81
N LEU A 88 -12.57 -3.54 16.87
CA LEU A 88 -11.18 -3.70 16.46
C LEU A 88 -10.96 -2.81 15.24
N GLU A 89 -10.01 -1.89 15.36
CA GLU A 89 -9.61 -1.02 14.26
C GLU A 89 -8.19 -1.36 13.82
N GLU A 90 -7.99 -1.36 12.50
CA GLU A 90 -6.69 -1.47 11.86
C GLU A 90 -6.39 -0.16 11.13
N GLY A 91 -5.15 0.30 11.25
CA GLY A 91 -4.73 1.58 10.70
C GLY A 91 -3.34 1.55 10.11
N VAL A 92 -3.13 2.37 9.08
CA VAL A 92 -1.81 2.71 8.56
C VAL A 92 -1.45 4.10 9.05
N GLY A 93 -0.24 4.28 9.56
CA GLY A 93 0.29 5.56 9.99
C GLY A 93 1.25 6.19 8.98
N TYR A 94 2.28 6.86 9.49
CA TYR A 94 3.36 7.36 8.66
C TYR A 94 4.16 6.21 8.03
N VAL A 95 4.68 6.45 6.84
CA VAL A 95 5.44 5.47 6.05
C VAL A 95 6.83 5.29 6.67
N ASP A 96 7.19 4.04 6.92
CA ASP A 96 8.53 3.65 7.35
C ASP A 96 9.43 3.41 6.12
N MET A 97 10.74 3.32 6.32
CA MET A 97 11.70 2.96 5.28
C MET A 97 12.15 1.52 5.46
N LEU A 98 11.94 0.68 4.44
CA LEU A 98 12.50 -0.66 4.38
C LEU A 98 13.81 -0.62 3.59
N ILE A 99 14.84 -1.28 4.13
CA ILE A 99 16.14 -1.46 3.47
C ILE A 99 16.41 -2.97 3.43
N VAL A 100 16.59 -3.51 2.22
CA VAL A 100 16.82 -4.95 2.00
C VAL A 100 18.13 -5.14 1.25
N ALA A 101 19.04 -5.93 1.82
CA ALA A 101 20.22 -6.41 1.10
C ALA A 101 19.91 -7.76 0.46
N TYR A 102 20.11 -7.89 -0.85
CA TYR A 102 19.85 -9.11 -1.61
C TYR A 102 20.98 -9.40 -2.60
N LYS A 103 21.10 -10.66 -3.03
CA LYS A 103 22.14 -11.11 -3.95
C LYS A 103 21.61 -11.19 -5.37
N LEU A 104 22.43 -10.76 -6.32
CA LEU A 104 22.21 -10.98 -7.74
C LEU A 104 22.71 -12.37 -8.18
N PRO A 105 22.30 -12.85 -9.36
CA PRO A 105 22.76 -14.13 -9.90
C PRO A 105 24.29 -14.23 -10.05
N ASP A 106 24.96 -13.10 -10.31
CA ASP A 106 26.42 -13.01 -10.42
C ASP A 106 27.17 -12.89 -9.07
N GLY A 107 26.43 -12.95 -7.95
CA GLY A 107 26.97 -12.93 -6.59
C GLY A 107 27.20 -11.53 -6.00
N ARG A 108 26.96 -10.44 -6.75
CA ARG A 108 26.96 -9.08 -6.19
C ARG A 108 25.84 -8.93 -5.15
N ILE A 109 26.06 -8.09 -4.14
CA ILE A 109 25.03 -7.70 -3.18
C ILE A 109 24.52 -6.31 -3.57
N LEU A 110 23.22 -6.18 -3.75
CA LEU A 110 22.52 -4.92 -3.93
C LEU A 110 21.71 -4.57 -2.67
N ILE A 111 21.41 -3.28 -2.53
CA ILE A 111 20.54 -2.75 -1.49
C ILE A 111 19.34 -2.11 -2.18
N GLY A 112 18.16 -2.66 -1.92
CA GLY A 112 16.87 -2.03 -2.24
C GLY A 112 16.41 -1.18 -1.06
N ALA A 113 15.88 0.01 -1.33
CA ALA A 113 15.29 0.88 -0.32
C ALA A 113 13.95 1.41 -0.82
N GLY A 114 12.92 1.34 0.01
CA GLY A 114 11.58 1.73 -0.38
C GLY A 114 10.63 1.96 0.80
N PRO A 115 9.43 2.52 0.54
CA PRO A 115 8.43 2.78 1.56
C PRO A 115 7.81 1.48 2.09
N LEU A 116 7.57 1.42 3.40
CA LEU A 116 6.81 0.38 4.08
C LEU A 116 5.64 1.01 4.83
N MET A 117 4.43 0.51 4.61
CA MET A 117 3.26 0.95 5.35
C MET A 117 3.37 0.50 6.81
N SER A 118 3.26 1.44 7.75
CA SER A 118 3.15 1.09 9.17
C SER A 118 1.81 0.40 9.44
N HIS A 119 1.77 -0.43 10.48
CA HIS A 119 0.60 -1.21 10.85
C HIS A 119 0.24 -0.99 12.32
N TYR A 120 -1.02 -0.66 12.57
CA TYR A 120 -1.62 -0.52 13.89
C TYR A 120 -2.87 -1.40 13.94
N GLU A 121 -3.06 -2.08 15.07
CA GLU A 121 -4.25 -2.86 15.36
C GLU A 121 -4.58 -2.66 16.84
N PHE A 122 -5.76 -2.14 17.15
CA PHE A 122 -6.12 -1.75 18.51
C PHE A 122 -7.62 -1.76 18.73
N LYS A 123 -8.03 -1.85 19.99
CA LYS A 123 -9.44 -1.74 20.38
C LYS A 123 -9.83 -0.27 20.57
N GLN A 124 -11.02 0.08 20.09
CA GLN A 124 -11.61 1.40 20.23
C GLN A 124 -13.06 1.25 20.70
N PRO A 125 -13.60 2.14 21.56
CA PRO A 125 -15.00 2.08 21.94
C PRO A 125 -15.92 2.22 20.73
N MET A 126 -16.96 1.39 20.62
CA MET A 126 -17.91 1.41 19.50
C MET A 126 -18.63 2.76 19.34
N SER A 127 -18.78 3.51 20.44
CA SER A 127 -19.35 4.86 20.43
C SER A 127 -18.42 5.92 19.85
N ASP A 128 -17.14 5.60 19.65
CA ASP A 128 -16.10 6.51 19.15
C ASP A 128 -15.25 5.87 18.06
N ARG A 129 -15.90 5.15 17.13
CA ARG A 129 -15.26 4.68 15.89
C ARG A 129 -14.52 5.82 15.20
N LEU A 130 -13.30 5.54 14.74
CA LEU A 130 -12.46 6.56 14.15
C LEU A 130 -12.84 6.83 12.70
N THR A 131 -12.67 8.10 12.32
CA THR A 131 -12.54 8.52 10.93
C THR A 131 -11.07 8.75 10.65
N ASP A 132 -10.67 8.81 9.37
CA ASP A 132 -9.27 9.10 9.02
C ASP A 132 -8.77 10.44 9.60
N GLU A 133 -9.64 11.43 9.83
CA GLU A 133 -9.26 12.68 10.49
C GLU A 133 -8.91 12.47 11.96
N LYS A 134 -9.78 11.79 12.72
CA LYS A 134 -9.51 11.47 14.13
C LYS A 134 -8.30 10.56 14.27
N TRP A 135 -8.10 9.64 13.32
CA TRP A 135 -6.93 8.78 13.28
C TRP A 135 -5.64 9.58 13.11
N ARG A 136 -5.62 10.58 12.23
CA ARG A 136 -4.46 11.48 12.07
C ARG A 136 -4.19 12.30 13.33
N GLU A 137 -5.22 12.81 13.99
CA GLU A 137 -5.07 13.50 15.28
C GLU A 137 -4.47 12.57 16.35
N MET A 138 -4.93 11.31 16.39
CA MET A 138 -4.40 10.30 17.31
C MET A 138 -2.94 9.95 17.01
N LEU A 139 -2.59 9.79 15.72
CA LEU A 139 -1.21 9.55 15.26
C LEU A 139 -0.25 10.66 15.68
N GLU A 140 -0.68 11.92 15.63
CA GLU A 140 0.13 13.08 16.02
C GLU A 140 0.28 13.22 17.54
N ALA A 141 -0.78 12.90 18.29
CA ALA A 141 -0.81 13.10 19.73
C ALA A 141 -0.18 11.94 20.51
N LYS A 142 -0.75 10.73 20.36
CA LYS A 142 -0.31 9.52 21.04
C LYS A 142 -0.83 8.31 20.26
N PRO A 143 -0.09 7.80 19.27
CA PRO A 143 -0.50 6.63 18.53
C PRO A 143 -0.60 5.40 19.47
N PRO A 144 -1.48 4.44 19.17
CA PRO A 144 -1.48 3.14 19.82
C PRO A 144 -0.14 2.41 19.65
N GLU A 145 0.14 1.46 20.53
CA GLU A 145 1.30 0.59 20.35
C GLU A 145 1.10 -0.26 19.09
N ARG A 146 2.16 -0.39 18.28
CA ARG A 146 2.15 -1.30 17.14
C ARG A 146 2.16 -2.74 17.65
N PRO A 147 1.54 -3.69 16.93
CA PRO A 147 1.56 -5.09 17.33
C PRO A 147 2.97 -5.61 17.57
N GLU A 148 3.14 -6.46 18.59
CA GLU A 148 4.45 -6.94 19.04
C GLU A 148 5.26 -7.58 17.90
N TRP A 149 4.60 -8.31 17.00
CA TRP A 149 5.23 -8.99 15.87
C TRP A 149 5.93 -8.03 14.89
N THR A 150 5.55 -6.75 14.86
CA THR A 150 6.20 -5.74 14.00
C THR A 150 7.64 -5.43 14.45
N SER A 151 7.97 -5.66 15.72
CA SER A 151 9.33 -5.47 16.26
C SER A 151 10.39 -6.40 15.63
N THR A 152 9.96 -7.45 14.91
CA THR A 152 10.86 -8.41 14.27
C THR A 152 11.58 -7.84 13.05
N TYR A 153 11.05 -6.76 12.46
CA TYR A 153 11.61 -6.13 11.26
C TYR A 153 11.66 -4.59 11.35
N ILE A 154 11.10 -3.99 12.40
CA ILE A 154 11.19 -2.55 12.69
C ILE A 154 12.25 -2.33 13.76
N SER A 155 13.24 -1.51 13.46
CA SER A 155 14.39 -1.19 14.33
C SER A 155 14.39 0.24 14.82
#